data_AF-A0A955YMU5-F1
#
_entry.id   AF-A0A955YMU5-F1
#
_cell.length_a   1.000
_cell.length_b   1.000
_cell.length_c   1.000
_cell.angle_alpha   90.00
_cell.angle_beta   90.00
_cell.angle_gamma   90.00
#
_symmetry.space_group_name_H-M   'P 1'
#
loop_
_entity.id
_entity.type
_entity.pdbx_description
1 polymer ?
#
loop_
_entity_poly.entity_id
_entity_poly.type
_entity_poly.pdbx_seq_one_letter_code
_entity_poly.pdbx_strand_id
1 'polypeptide(L)'
;MRFRRPLLLVELDRDAAPTLAFMRAALADVDVLRIIATTPSPRFAWLFGAALRDPRESVDGAVDALRVAARSVAPEVSLELVSHLSDGLLAELAEAHAADLFVVGPHPDAVGVTAEFRRRAQTAILCVPDALEPARCHPPRELVCVALGDGGRPAMATFLRDHSDATQHASVLLPPGVAAPSEEEVREIAGVEARVTFVTPDQRSARRWLQEELPKTPIDLVVFARFPMDLLLSAALPLPTLLLPPADVARSALSGRIDGPDLLDDGGPLRTLFEYALGLGRRSPILDQEVAFISHGEVLAVVRTRDGRAELPPLDPAATVTSLGVLRREGVEHVDPLLAVELRVAVLRPGTRPLVLYDAELGDGSLAALTPLAEGYDFVAVRLRPTRSAESIRERARAAALPQRVVDASLVLNEGAAHDVSESLDNVRLARVGARLRGAGFPVAAVVIREGARPSTLGFGAYRANELAPHLRGATWADADPDVRPSRLEATTGAARVGSNAIEVELDNRKAREWLVDAIRASSERVHLQVYMADDDEVGRAVESALTEAAARGVTVRVLV
;
A
#
# COMPACT_ATOMS: atom_id res chain seq x y z
N MET A 1 11.01 -9.87 19.50
CA MET A 1 10.91 -10.43 18.14
C MET A 1 10.50 -11.90 18.22
N ARG A 2 9.65 -12.38 17.31
CA ARG A 2 9.09 -13.74 17.36
C ARG A 2 9.90 -14.69 16.48
N PHE A 3 10.91 -15.37 17.03
CA PHE A 3 11.66 -16.44 16.35
C PHE A 3 11.74 -17.62 17.30
N ARG A 4 11.30 -18.80 16.87
CA ARG A 4 11.09 -19.95 17.75
C ARG A 4 12.21 -20.97 17.68
N ARG A 5 12.92 -21.06 16.56
CA ARG A 5 13.91 -22.12 16.27
C ARG A 5 15.25 -21.53 15.81
N PRO A 6 15.95 -20.77 16.66
CA PRO A 6 17.27 -20.23 16.34
C PRO A 6 18.35 -21.33 16.24
N LEU A 7 19.21 -21.18 15.24
CA LEU A 7 20.47 -21.91 15.07
C LEU A 7 21.65 -20.97 15.32
N LEU A 8 22.35 -21.15 16.44
CA LEU A 8 23.47 -20.30 16.87
C LEU A 8 24.82 -20.90 16.48
N LEU A 9 25.65 -20.13 15.78
CA LEU A 9 27.06 -20.44 15.54
C LEU A 9 27.96 -19.64 16.48
N VAL A 10 28.86 -20.34 17.19
CA VAL A 10 29.87 -19.75 18.07
C VAL A 10 31.20 -20.49 18.00
N GLU A 11 32.31 -19.79 18.24
CA GLU A 11 33.63 -20.38 18.47
C GLU A 11 33.86 -20.61 19.97
N LEU A 12 34.33 -21.80 20.38
CA LEU A 12 34.40 -22.19 21.80
C LEU A 12 35.39 -21.39 22.67
N ASP A 13 36.38 -20.74 22.08
CA ASP A 13 37.36 -19.92 22.80
C ASP A 13 36.89 -18.46 22.97
N ARG A 14 35.71 -18.11 22.44
CA ARG A 14 35.11 -16.78 22.54
C ARG A 14 33.93 -16.77 23.50
N ASP A 15 33.72 -15.62 24.15
CA ASP A 15 32.62 -15.45 25.09
C ASP A 15 31.28 -15.29 24.38
N ALA A 16 30.46 -16.35 24.37
CA ALA A 16 29.12 -16.34 23.83
C ALA A 16 28.07 -15.69 24.76
N ALA A 17 28.41 -15.34 26.00
CA ALA A 17 27.46 -14.84 26.98
C ALA A 17 26.72 -13.56 26.53
N PRO A 18 27.37 -12.55 25.90
CA PRO A 18 26.66 -11.39 25.38
C PRO A 18 25.65 -11.74 24.28
N THR A 19 25.99 -12.70 23.40
CA THR A 19 25.08 -13.17 22.34
C THR A 19 23.86 -13.86 22.93
N LEU A 20 24.06 -14.79 23.87
CA LEU A 20 22.97 -15.49 24.55
C LEU A 20 22.10 -14.53 25.38
N ALA A 21 22.71 -13.55 26.06
CA ALA A 21 21.99 -12.53 26.81
C ALA A 21 21.12 -11.65 25.91
N PHE A 22 21.64 -11.26 24.74
CA PHE A 22 20.87 -10.53 23.74
C PHE A 22 19.74 -11.39 23.18
N MET A 23 20.00 -12.64 22.80
CA MET A 23 18.97 -13.57 22.30
C MET A 23 17.83 -13.73 23.31
N ARG A 24 18.15 -13.96 24.60
CA ARG A 24 17.15 -14.08 25.67
C ARG A 24 16.28 -12.82 25.79
N ALA A 25 16.86 -11.64 25.60
CA ALA A 25 16.13 -10.39 25.73
C ALA A 25 15.34 -10.04 24.48
N ALA A 26 15.87 -10.35 23.30
CA ALA A 26 15.34 -9.91 22.01
C ALA A 26 14.35 -10.90 21.38
N LEU A 27 14.50 -12.21 21.66
CA LEU A 27 13.66 -13.26 21.11
C LEU A 27 12.59 -13.66 22.15
N ALA A 28 11.34 -13.62 21.74
CA ALA A 28 10.20 -14.10 22.52
C ALA A 28 9.84 -15.53 22.08
N ASP A 29 9.44 -16.36 23.04
CA ASP A 29 8.90 -17.70 22.81
C ASP A 29 9.84 -18.64 22.02
N VAL A 30 11.12 -18.68 22.40
CA VAL A 30 12.08 -19.63 21.81
C VAL A 30 11.79 -21.04 22.32
N ASP A 31 11.34 -21.92 21.43
CA ASP A 31 11.02 -23.31 21.76
C ASP A 31 12.30 -24.16 21.83
N VAL A 32 13.18 -24.02 20.84
CA VAL A 32 14.36 -24.87 20.67
C VAL A 32 15.56 -24.02 20.22
N LEU A 33 16.65 -24.07 20.97
CA LEU A 33 17.94 -23.48 20.57
C LEU A 33 18.91 -24.57 20.15
N ARG A 34 19.34 -24.53 18.88
CA ARG A 34 20.39 -25.39 18.34
C ARG A 34 21.70 -24.60 18.30
N ILE A 35 22.79 -25.18 18.79
CA ILE A 35 24.10 -24.52 18.86
C ILE A 35 25.11 -25.34 18.07
N ILE A 36 25.78 -24.70 17.13
CA ILE A 36 26.95 -25.22 16.43
C ILE A 36 28.17 -24.54 17.05
N ALA A 37 28.96 -25.33 17.76
CA ALA A 37 30.17 -24.87 18.41
C ALA A 37 31.39 -25.30 17.58
N THR A 38 32.16 -24.34 17.08
CA THR A 38 33.41 -24.61 16.36
C THR A 38 34.60 -24.64 17.30
N THR A 39 35.52 -25.57 17.06
CA THR A 39 36.83 -25.54 17.71
C THR A 39 37.73 -24.51 17.03
N PRO A 40 38.63 -23.83 17.76
CA PRO A 40 39.50 -22.81 17.19
C PRO A 40 40.29 -23.38 16.00
N SER A 41 40.33 -22.65 14.88
CA SER A 41 41.10 -23.12 13.72
C SER A 41 42.61 -23.06 14.02
N PRO A 42 43.38 -24.14 13.81
CA PRO A 42 44.81 -24.16 14.10
C PRO A 42 45.66 -23.23 13.20
N ARG A 43 45.05 -22.52 12.24
CA ARG A 43 45.73 -21.59 11.33
C ARG A 43 46.48 -20.45 12.04
N PHE A 44 46.17 -20.17 13.31
CA PHE A 44 46.86 -19.17 14.14
C PHE A 44 47.50 -19.71 15.43
N ALA A 45 47.49 -21.04 15.66
CA ALA A 45 48.01 -21.64 16.89
C ALA A 45 49.53 -21.44 17.11
N TRP A 46 50.28 -21.10 16.06
CA TRP A 46 51.71 -20.81 16.14
C TRP A 46 52.04 -19.35 16.57
N LEU A 47 51.06 -18.44 16.54
CA LEU A 47 51.24 -17.03 16.91
C LEU A 47 50.97 -16.76 18.40
N PHE A 48 50.16 -17.60 19.05
CA PHE A 48 49.83 -17.46 20.47
C PHE A 48 50.35 -18.67 21.24
N GLY A 49 51.60 -18.56 21.70
CA GLY A 49 52.26 -19.56 22.53
C GLY A 49 51.62 -19.69 23.92
N ALA A 50 50.48 -20.35 24.02
CA ALA A 50 49.83 -20.69 25.27
C ALA A 50 49.84 -22.21 25.48
N ALA A 51 50.30 -22.62 26.66
CA ALA A 51 50.50 -24.00 27.08
C ALA A 51 49.22 -24.84 27.01
N LEU A 52 49.33 -26.04 26.44
CA LEU A 52 48.32 -27.09 26.43
C LEU A 52 47.99 -27.51 27.88
N ARG A 53 46.90 -26.99 28.44
CA ARG A 53 46.06 -27.79 29.35
C ARG A 53 45.47 -28.95 28.53
N ASP A 54 45.12 -30.06 29.18
CA ASP A 54 44.49 -31.20 28.48
C ASP A 54 43.31 -30.68 27.62
N PRO A 55 43.44 -30.70 26.28
CA PRO A 55 42.47 -30.03 25.39
C PRO A 55 41.06 -30.58 25.58
N ARG A 56 40.94 -31.82 26.06
CA ARG A 56 39.65 -32.50 26.24
C ARG A 56 38.91 -32.00 27.49
N GLU A 57 39.59 -31.90 28.64
CA GLU A 57 38.97 -31.38 29.88
C GLU A 57 38.55 -29.89 29.74
N SER A 58 39.32 -29.11 28.97
CA SER A 58 38.99 -27.70 28.71
C SER A 58 37.83 -27.51 27.72
N VAL A 59 37.65 -28.43 26.77
CA VAL A 59 36.55 -28.38 25.79
C VAL A 59 35.24 -28.84 26.44
N ASP A 60 35.26 -29.94 27.20
CA ASP A 60 34.05 -30.44 27.88
C ASP A 60 33.50 -29.40 28.87
N GLY A 61 34.38 -28.74 29.64
CA GLY A 61 33.99 -27.66 30.55
C GLY A 61 33.42 -26.43 29.84
N ALA A 62 33.99 -26.04 28.69
CA ALA A 62 33.48 -24.92 27.89
C ALA A 62 32.12 -25.24 27.26
N VAL A 63 31.94 -26.48 26.78
CA VAL A 63 30.68 -26.99 26.21
C VAL A 63 29.59 -27.03 27.28
N ASP A 64 29.89 -27.50 28.48
CA ASP A 64 28.92 -27.53 29.58
C ASP A 64 28.56 -26.12 30.05
N ALA A 65 29.53 -25.21 30.15
CA ALA A 65 29.26 -23.81 30.47
C ALA A 65 28.35 -23.15 29.42
N LEU A 66 28.62 -23.37 28.13
CA LEU A 66 27.81 -22.87 27.02
C LEU A 66 26.39 -23.46 27.07
N ARG A 67 26.25 -24.76 27.32
CA ARG A 67 24.95 -25.43 27.46
C ARG A 67 24.15 -24.88 28.64
N VAL A 68 24.79 -24.62 29.78
CA VAL A 68 24.13 -24.02 30.95
C VAL A 68 23.67 -22.60 30.66
N ALA A 69 24.50 -21.78 30.04
CA ALA A 69 24.13 -20.41 29.66
C ALA A 69 22.96 -20.39 28.66
N ALA A 70 22.98 -21.29 27.68
CA ALA A 70 21.97 -21.40 26.64
C ALA A 70 20.58 -21.81 27.15
N ARG A 71 20.49 -22.55 28.26
CA ARG A 71 19.20 -22.90 28.89
C ARG A 71 18.41 -21.69 29.39
N SER A 72 19.06 -20.54 29.54
CA SER A 72 18.37 -19.29 29.86
C SER A 72 17.64 -18.68 28.66
N VAL A 73 17.91 -19.15 27.45
CA VAL A 73 17.30 -18.68 26.19
C VAL A 73 16.12 -19.57 25.79
N ALA A 74 16.27 -20.90 25.89
CA ALA A 74 15.28 -21.87 25.43
C ALA A 74 15.17 -23.07 26.39
N PRO A 75 13.98 -23.70 26.52
CA PRO A 75 13.80 -24.89 27.34
C PRO A 75 14.51 -26.11 26.74
N GLU A 76 14.50 -26.26 25.41
CA GLU A 76 15.25 -27.30 24.70
C GLU A 76 16.53 -26.70 24.09
N VAL A 77 17.68 -27.25 24.48
CA VAL A 77 18.99 -26.86 23.93
C VAL A 77 19.72 -28.10 23.44
N SER A 78 20.16 -28.08 22.18
CA SER A 78 21.15 -29.04 21.70
C SER A 78 22.41 -28.34 21.21
N LEU A 79 23.54 -29.01 21.42
CA LEU A 79 24.85 -28.51 21.05
C LEU A 79 25.53 -29.57 20.21
N GLU A 80 26.00 -29.16 19.03
CA GLU A 80 26.80 -29.96 18.11
C GLU A 80 28.19 -29.33 17.97
N LEU A 81 29.22 -30.16 18.15
CA LEU A 81 30.62 -29.79 18.03
C LEU A 81 31.09 -30.07 16.60
N VAL A 82 31.53 -29.04 15.90
CA VAL A 82 31.98 -29.14 14.50
C VAL A 82 33.44 -28.69 14.40
N SER A 83 34.32 -29.59 13.98
CA SER A 83 35.74 -29.28 13.83
C SER A 83 36.05 -28.40 12.61
N HIS A 84 35.26 -28.53 11.54
CA HIS A 84 35.41 -27.75 10.31
C HIS A 84 34.03 -27.46 9.69
N LEU A 85 33.75 -26.19 9.40
CA LEU A 85 32.58 -25.78 8.63
C LEU A 85 32.86 -26.07 7.15
N SER A 86 32.27 -27.12 6.60
CA SER A 86 32.31 -27.36 5.15
C SER A 86 31.28 -26.48 4.44
N ASP A 87 31.54 -26.22 3.15
CA ASP A 87 30.58 -25.60 2.23
C ASP A 87 29.20 -26.27 2.35
N GLY A 88 28.18 -25.48 2.69
CA GLY A 88 26.79 -25.94 2.71
C GLY A 88 26.30 -26.58 4.02
N LEU A 89 27.19 -27.04 4.91
CA LEU A 89 26.80 -27.72 6.16
C LEU A 89 25.82 -26.88 7.01
N LEU A 90 26.10 -25.58 7.14
CA LEU A 90 25.24 -24.69 7.93
C LEU A 90 23.83 -24.56 7.32
N ALA A 91 23.72 -24.54 5.99
CA ALA A 91 22.44 -24.47 5.31
C ALA A 91 21.66 -25.79 5.45
N GLU A 92 22.35 -26.93 5.32
CA GLU A 92 21.77 -28.26 5.55
C GLU A 92 21.26 -28.42 6.98
N LEU A 93 22.03 -27.97 7.98
CA LEU A 93 21.62 -28.00 9.39
C LEU A 93 20.45 -27.06 9.66
N ALA A 94 20.44 -25.87 9.06
CA ALA A 94 19.30 -24.95 9.17
C ALA A 94 18.03 -25.56 8.57
N GLU A 95 18.11 -26.23 7.42
CA GLU A 95 16.98 -26.91 6.78
C GLU A 95 16.51 -28.13 7.59
N ALA A 96 17.43 -29.01 7.97
CA ALA A 96 17.14 -30.22 8.75
C ALA A 96 16.47 -29.90 10.09
N HIS A 97 16.82 -28.75 10.68
CA HIS A 97 16.22 -28.28 11.93
C HIS A 97 15.13 -27.24 11.74
N ALA A 98 14.69 -26.98 10.51
CA ALA A 98 13.70 -25.97 10.16
C ALA A 98 13.90 -24.66 10.94
N ALA A 99 15.15 -24.17 10.92
CA ALA A 99 15.55 -22.96 11.61
C ALA A 99 14.90 -21.74 10.96
N ASP A 100 14.26 -20.91 11.77
CA ASP A 100 13.65 -19.64 11.34
C ASP A 100 14.59 -18.43 11.53
N LEU A 101 15.68 -18.62 12.29
CA LEU A 101 16.73 -17.63 12.51
C LEU A 101 18.11 -18.30 12.59
N PHE A 102 19.07 -17.84 11.79
CA PHE A 102 20.48 -18.18 11.96
C PHE A 102 21.18 -17.06 12.74
N VAL A 103 21.80 -17.38 13.87
CA VAL A 103 22.51 -16.40 14.71
C VAL A 103 24.01 -16.63 14.57
N VAL A 104 24.72 -15.60 14.14
CA VAL A 104 26.19 -15.57 14.14
C VAL A 104 26.62 -14.81 15.38
N GLY A 105 27.06 -15.55 16.39
CA GLY A 105 27.73 -14.99 17.57
C GLY A 105 29.20 -14.67 17.28
N PRO A 106 30.04 -14.59 18.32
CA PRO A 106 31.44 -14.26 18.13
C PRO A 106 32.16 -15.33 17.31
N HIS A 107 32.61 -14.93 16.12
CA HIS A 107 33.28 -15.80 15.16
C HIS A 107 34.28 -14.99 14.31
N PRO A 108 35.53 -15.48 14.11
CA PRO A 108 36.59 -14.72 13.43
C PRO A 108 36.27 -14.37 11.97
N ASP A 109 35.47 -15.21 11.30
CA ASP A 109 35.00 -14.99 9.93
C ASP A 109 33.46 -14.84 9.87
N ALA A 110 32.88 -14.06 10.80
CA ALA A 110 31.44 -13.85 10.85
C ALA A 110 30.86 -13.34 9.52
N VAL A 111 31.60 -12.47 8.80
CA VAL A 111 31.17 -11.92 7.50
C VAL A 111 31.20 -12.98 6.40
N GLY A 112 32.28 -13.75 6.29
CA GLY A 112 32.41 -14.82 5.30
C GLY A 112 31.34 -15.89 5.49
N VAL A 113 31.15 -16.35 6.73
CA VAL A 113 30.10 -17.32 7.08
C VAL A 113 28.71 -16.80 6.77
N THR A 114 28.41 -15.54 7.12
CA THR A 114 27.11 -14.93 6.82
C THR A 114 26.87 -14.87 5.31
N ALA A 115 27.86 -14.45 4.53
CA ALA A 115 27.77 -14.37 3.08
C ALA A 115 27.57 -15.75 2.45
N GLU A 116 28.24 -16.77 2.99
CA GLU A 116 28.16 -18.13 2.50
C GLU A 116 26.82 -18.80 2.83
N PHE A 117 26.35 -18.66 4.06
CA PHE A 117 25.02 -19.12 4.45
C PHE A 117 23.94 -18.46 3.61
N ARG A 118 24.03 -17.14 3.40
CA ARG A 118 23.06 -16.38 2.59
C ARG A 118 22.98 -16.83 1.13
N ARG A 119 24.07 -17.36 0.55
CA ARG A 119 24.05 -17.90 -0.83
C ARG A 119 23.23 -19.18 -0.95
N ARG A 120 23.04 -19.93 0.14
CA ARG A 120 22.48 -21.28 0.12
C ARG A 120 21.17 -21.41 0.89
N ALA A 121 20.91 -20.53 1.86
CA ALA A 121 19.72 -20.55 2.71
C ALA A 121 18.91 -19.25 2.60
N GLN A 122 17.59 -19.41 2.72
CA GLN A 122 16.62 -18.31 2.68
C GLN A 122 16.21 -17.85 4.10
N THR A 123 16.92 -18.27 5.15
CA THR A 123 16.58 -17.95 6.55
C THR A 123 17.03 -16.54 6.95
N ALA A 124 16.34 -15.90 7.89
CA ALA A 124 16.81 -14.66 8.52
C ALA A 124 18.17 -14.89 9.21
N ILE A 125 19.06 -13.89 9.19
CA ILE A 125 20.37 -13.98 9.87
C ILE A 125 20.52 -12.85 10.86
N LEU A 126 20.79 -13.16 12.12
CA LEU A 126 21.14 -12.19 13.16
C LEU A 126 22.64 -12.26 13.43
N CYS A 127 23.38 -11.20 13.13
CA CYS A 127 24.78 -11.06 13.51
C CYS A 127 24.87 -10.26 14.80
N VAL A 128 25.48 -10.84 15.84
CA VAL A 128 25.73 -10.17 17.12
C VAL A 128 27.22 -9.87 17.23
N PRO A 129 27.62 -8.60 17.46
CA PRO A 129 29.04 -8.25 17.54
C PRO A 129 29.68 -8.85 18.79
N ASP A 130 30.95 -9.27 18.68
CA ASP A 130 31.75 -9.84 19.78
C ASP A 130 31.80 -8.93 21.01
N ALA A 131 31.87 -7.61 20.79
CA ALA A 131 31.95 -6.59 21.84
C ALA A 131 30.60 -5.91 22.09
N LEU A 132 29.51 -6.68 22.20
CA LEU A 132 28.19 -6.13 22.53
C LEU A 132 28.18 -5.58 23.97
N GLU A 133 27.82 -4.29 24.10
CA GLU A 133 27.70 -3.65 25.41
C GLU A 133 26.57 -4.29 26.25
N PRO A 134 26.79 -4.60 27.54
CA PRO A 134 25.76 -5.19 28.40
C PRO A 134 24.49 -4.35 28.51
N ALA A 135 24.61 -3.03 28.38
CA ALA A 135 23.50 -2.09 28.37
C ALA A 135 22.53 -2.30 27.21
N ARG A 136 22.89 -3.09 26.18
CA ARG A 136 22.07 -3.40 25.00
C ARG A 136 21.40 -4.77 25.09
N CYS A 137 21.60 -5.51 26.18
CA CYS A 137 20.96 -6.80 26.44
C CYS A 137 19.54 -6.61 27.01
N HIS A 138 18.70 -5.87 26.28
CA HIS A 138 17.28 -5.66 26.58
C HIS A 138 16.44 -5.93 25.32
N PRO A 139 15.11 -6.08 25.45
CA PRO A 139 14.25 -6.17 24.27
C PRO A 139 14.46 -4.94 23.37
N PRO A 140 14.73 -5.12 22.06
CA PRO A 140 14.99 -4.02 21.16
C PRO A 140 13.71 -3.20 20.99
N ARG A 141 13.80 -1.89 21.23
CA ARG A 141 12.70 -0.94 21.12
C ARG A 141 12.88 0.00 19.93
N GLU A 142 14.12 0.39 19.65
CA GLU A 142 14.44 1.31 18.56
C GLU A 142 15.13 0.56 17.41
N LEU A 143 14.40 0.41 16.31
CA LEU A 143 14.82 -0.33 15.12
C LEU A 143 15.18 0.64 13.99
N VAL A 144 16.28 0.40 13.29
CA VAL A 144 16.56 1.06 12.01
C VAL A 144 16.43 0.06 10.89
N CYS A 145 15.50 0.31 9.98
CA CYS A 145 15.08 -0.61 8.94
C CYS A 145 15.54 -0.11 7.56
N VAL A 146 16.53 -0.77 6.96
CA VAL A 146 17.09 -0.40 5.66
C VAL A 146 16.35 -1.13 4.54
N ALA A 147 15.33 -0.47 3.97
CA ALA A 147 14.45 -1.01 2.94
C ALA A 147 14.82 -0.50 1.53
N LEU A 148 16.12 -0.51 1.20
CA LEU A 148 16.63 -0.01 -0.08
C LEU A 148 16.51 -1.06 -1.20
N GLY A 149 16.08 -0.60 -2.38
CA GLY A 149 16.00 -1.39 -3.61
C GLY A 149 14.66 -2.08 -3.84
N ASP A 150 14.55 -2.75 -4.99
CA ASP A 150 13.37 -3.52 -5.37
C ASP A 150 13.10 -4.65 -4.37
N GLY A 151 11.88 -4.71 -3.84
CA GLY A 151 11.45 -5.70 -2.85
C GLY A 151 11.81 -5.41 -1.40
N GLY A 152 12.62 -4.39 -1.12
CA GLY A 152 13.01 -4.08 0.27
C GLY A 152 11.85 -3.63 1.16
N ARG A 153 10.96 -2.80 0.62
CA ARG A 153 9.76 -2.31 1.33
C ARG A 153 8.78 -3.42 1.70
N PRO A 154 8.34 -4.28 0.76
CA PRO A 154 7.44 -5.38 1.11
C PRO A 154 8.07 -6.33 2.13
N ALA A 155 9.34 -6.71 1.96
CA ALA A 155 10.05 -7.55 2.93
C ALA A 155 10.04 -6.95 4.34
N MET A 156 10.25 -5.63 4.43
CA MET A 156 10.22 -4.92 5.71
C MET A 156 8.82 -4.87 6.31
N ALA A 157 7.78 -4.67 5.50
CA ALA A 157 6.39 -4.67 5.97
C ALA A 157 6.01 -6.05 6.56
N THR A 158 6.33 -7.14 5.85
CA THR A 158 6.15 -8.51 6.36
C THR A 158 6.92 -8.73 7.66
N PHE A 159 8.19 -8.34 7.72
CA PHE A 159 8.99 -8.47 8.94
C PHE A 159 8.37 -7.74 10.13
N LEU A 160 7.96 -6.48 9.93
CA LEU A 160 7.36 -5.69 11.01
C LEU A 160 6.00 -6.31 11.43
N ARG A 161 5.16 -6.76 10.51
CA ARG A 161 3.89 -7.43 10.84
C ARG A 161 4.13 -8.67 11.70
N ASP A 162 5.08 -9.51 11.32
CA ASP A 162 5.21 -10.85 11.90
C ASP A 162 6.10 -10.87 13.16
N HIS A 163 7.06 -9.94 13.25
CA HIS A 163 8.11 -9.99 14.28
C HIS A 163 8.21 -8.74 15.17
N SER A 164 7.42 -7.70 14.90
CA SER A 164 7.37 -6.49 15.74
C SER A 164 6.13 -6.40 16.62
N ASP A 165 6.16 -5.49 17.60
CA ASP A 165 5.03 -5.21 18.49
C ASP A 165 4.87 -3.69 18.75
N ALA A 166 3.77 -3.32 19.38
CA ALA A 166 3.41 -1.93 19.68
C ALA A 166 4.41 -1.18 20.59
N THR A 167 5.30 -1.87 21.29
CA THR A 167 6.33 -1.24 22.13
C THR A 167 7.53 -0.76 21.32
N GLN A 168 7.65 -1.22 20.08
CA GLN A 168 8.76 -0.91 19.20
C GLN A 168 8.47 0.30 18.32
N HIS A 169 9.56 0.98 17.94
CA HIS A 169 9.58 2.06 16.99
C HIS A 169 10.59 1.73 15.88
N ALA A 170 10.15 1.78 14.63
CA ALA A 170 10.92 1.45 13.45
C ALA A 170 11.14 2.68 12.57
N SER A 171 12.39 3.09 12.43
CA SER A 171 12.82 4.10 11.46
C SER A 171 13.15 3.43 10.13
N VAL A 172 12.26 3.54 9.15
CA VAL A 172 12.38 2.88 7.84
C VAL A 172 13.03 3.81 6.82
N LEU A 173 14.23 3.45 6.38
CA LEU A 173 14.99 4.15 5.34
C LEU A 173 14.48 3.76 3.96
N LEU A 174 13.90 4.73 3.25
CA LEU A 174 13.38 4.58 1.90
C LEU A 174 14.37 5.10 0.85
N PRO A 175 14.37 4.55 -0.38
CA PRO A 175 15.15 5.14 -1.46
C PRO A 175 14.63 6.54 -1.84
N PRO A 176 15.51 7.45 -2.31
CA PRO A 176 15.10 8.78 -2.75
C PRO A 176 14.02 8.74 -3.84
N GLY A 177 13.08 9.68 -3.79
CA GLY A 177 12.00 9.80 -4.78
C GLY A 177 10.80 8.87 -4.55
N VAL A 178 10.88 7.93 -3.59
CA VAL A 178 9.73 7.11 -3.20
C VAL A 178 8.89 7.85 -2.16
N ALA A 179 7.58 7.94 -2.44
CA ALA A 179 6.62 8.46 -1.48
C ALA A 179 6.54 7.56 -0.25
N ALA A 180 6.78 8.12 0.92
CA ALA A 180 6.53 7.46 2.19
C ALA A 180 5.01 7.31 2.40
N PRO A 181 4.51 6.11 2.74
CA PRO A 181 3.13 5.98 3.22
C PRO A 181 2.98 6.65 4.59
N SER A 182 1.75 6.94 4.98
CA SER A 182 1.47 7.34 6.37
C SER A 182 1.61 6.14 7.32
N GLU A 183 1.83 6.40 8.61
CA GLU A 183 1.86 5.35 9.63
C GLU A 183 0.52 4.59 9.71
N GLU A 184 -0.60 5.32 9.53
CA GLU A 184 -1.94 4.74 9.49
C GLU A 184 -2.13 3.79 8.31
N GLU A 185 -1.68 4.18 7.10
CA GLU A 185 -1.70 3.32 5.91
C GLU A 185 -0.91 2.03 6.11
N VAL A 186 0.25 2.10 6.78
CA VAL A 186 1.08 0.92 7.05
C VAL A 186 0.38 -0.02 8.01
N ARG A 187 -0.19 0.52 9.10
CA ARG A 187 -0.96 -0.26 10.07
C ARG A 187 -2.16 -0.92 9.42
N GLU A 188 -2.88 -0.17 8.59
CA GLU A 188 -4.15 -0.61 8.03
C GLU A 188 -3.99 -1.55 6.84
N ILE A 189 -2.97 -1.39 6.00
CA ILE A 189 -2.73 -2.30 4.87
C ILE A 189 -1.90 -3.50 5.33
N ALA A 190 -0.81 -3.26 6.07
CA ALA A 190 0.16 -4.29 6.44
C ALA A 190 -0.07 -4.93 7.80
N GLY A 191 -0.98 -4.41 8.64
CA GLY A 191 -1.21 -4.96 9.98
C GLY A 191 -0.02 -4.74 10.93
N VAL A 192 0.86 -3.78 10.64
CA VAL A 192 2.03 -3.50 11.48
C VAL A 192 1.61 -2.77 12.75
N GLU A 193 1.89 -3.38 13.91
CA GLU A 193 1.58 -2.80 15.22
C GLU A 193 2.62 -1.80 15.71
N ALA A 194 3.89 -1.96 15.31
CA ALA A 194 4.96 -1.05 15.70
C ALA A 194 4.76 0.37 15.14
N ARG A 195 5.26 1.36 15.86
CA ARG A 195 5.29 2.75 15.36
C ARG A 195 6.30 2.87 14.24
N VAL A 196 5.91 3.43 13.09
CA VAL A 196 6.78 3.51 11.92
C VAL A 196 7.03 4.96 11.52
N THR A 197 8.31 5.34 11.47
CA THR A 197 8.75 6.63 10.92
C THR A 197 9.53 6.40 9.64
N PHE A 198 9.13 7.06 8.55
CA PHE A 198 9.85 6.98 7.28
C PHE A 198 10.92 8.05 7.17
N VAL A 199 12.14 7.62 6.85
CA VAL A 199 13.29 8.49 6.64
C VAL A 199 13.71 8.39 5.18
N THR A 200 13.72 9.51 4.49
CA THR A 200 14.28 9.60 3.14
C THR A 200 15.65 10.28 3.27
N PRO A 201 16.77 9.55 3.16
CA PRO A 201 18.09 10.15 3.25
C PRO A 201 18.27 11.17 2.11
N ASP A 202 18.75 12.34 2.48
CA ASP A 202 18.95 13.54 1.67
C ASP A 202 20.11 13.37 0.68
N GLN A 203 19.89 12.63 -0.41
CA GLN A 203 20.92 12.21 -1.39
C GLN A 203 22.14 11.46 -0.80
N ARG A 204 22.21 11.27 0.52
CA ARG A 204 23.25 10.51 1.21
C ARG A 204 23.01 9.02 0.97
N SER A 205 24.10 8.24 0.91
CA SER A 205 23.99 6.79 1.00
C SER A 205 23.46 6.40 2.38
N ALA A 206 22.65 5.34 2.48
CA ALA A 206 22.19 4.83 3.78
C ALA A 206 23.36 4.52 4.73
N ARG A 207 24.52 4.15 4.19
CA ARG A 207 25.76 4.00 4.95
C ARG A 207 26.16 5.27 5.69
N ARG A 208 26.24 6.41 4.99
CA ARG A 208 26.65 7.68 5.61
C ARG A 208 25.62 8.12 6.65
N TRP A 209 24.34 7.95 6.33
CA TRP A 209 23.26 8.23 7.28
C TRP A 209 23.40 7.39 8.56
N LEU A 210 23.60 6.07 8.43
CA LEU A 210 23.82 5.17 9.57
C LEU A 210 25.04 5.61 10.40
N GLN A 211 26.18 5.89 9.76
CA GLN A 211 27.39 6.32 10.47
C GLN A 211 27.20 7.63 11.26
N GLU A 212 26.34 8.53 10.78
CA GLU A 212 26.07 9.82 11.42
C GLU A 212 24.98 9.75 12.50
N GLU A 213 23.99 8.87 12.35
CA GLU A 213 22.85 8.75 13.28
C GLU A 213 23.08 7.74 14.40
N LEU A 214 23.88 6.69 14.16
CA LEU A 214 24.25 5.70 15.18
C LEU A 214 24.79 6.31 16.49
N PRO A 215 25.61 7.39 16.47
CA PRO A 215 26.09 8.02 17.71
C PRO A 215 25.05 8.92 18.39
N LYS A 216 24.00 9.35 17.67
CA LYS A 216 23.05 10.37 18.14
C LYS A 216 21.77 9.76 18.71
N THR A 217 21.39 8.61 18.21
CA THR A 217 20.10 7.98 18.52
C THR A 217 20.35 6.62 19.19
N PRO A 218 19.63 6.29 20.27
CA PRO A 218 19.73 4.98 20.91
C PRO A 218 19.11 3.93 19.99
N ILE A 219 19.90 3.36 19.08
CA ILE A 219 19.48 2.30 18.15
C ILE A 219 19.85 0.94 18.76
N ASP A 220 18.88 0.03 18.82
CA ASP A 220 19.05 -1.29 19.42
C ASP A 220 19.35 -2.38 18.39
N LEU A 221 18.76 -2.26 17.20
CA LEU A 221 18.87 -3.24 16.13
C LEU A 221 18.82 -2.57 14.75
N VAL A 222 19.72 -2.98 13.85
CA VAL A 222 19.66 -2.58 12.45
C VAL A 222 19.13 -3.75 11.62
N VAL A 223 18.07 -3.53 10.85
CA VAL A 223 17.40 -4.54 10.03
C VAL A 223 17.63 -4.23 8.56
N PHE A 224 18.16 -5.18 7.79
CA PHE A 224 18.41 -5.04 6.36
C PHE A 224 17.49 -5.95 5.57
N ALA A 225 16.77 -5.38 4.60
CA ALA A 225 15.97 -6.18 3.66
C ALA A 225 16.82 -6.88 2.59
N ARG A 226 18.07 -6.44 2.38
CA ARG A 226 19.02 -7.00 1.41
C ARG A 226 20.40 -7.08 2.00
N PHE A 227 21.19 -8.04 1.53
CA PHE A 227 22.52 -8.30 2.07
C PHE A 227 23.48 -7.13 1.84
N PRO A 228 23.95 -6.43 2.90
CA PRO A 228 24.67 -5.19 2.74
C PRO A 228 26.19 -5.44 2.73
N MET A 229 26.69 -6.13 1.69
CA MET A 229 28.10 -6.52 1.56
C MET A 229 29.07 -5.37 1.85
N ASP A 230 28.84 -4.21 1.25
CA ASP A 230 29.74 -3.05 1.39
C ASP A 230 29.78 -2.50 2.82
N LEU A 231 28.70 -2.66 3.60
CA LEU A 231 28.65 -2.24 5.00
C LEU A 231 29.37 -3.24 5.89
N LEU A 232 29.11 -4.55 5.70
CA LEU A 232 29.73 -5.61 6.50
C LEU A 232 31.25 -5.71 6.30
N LEU A 233 31.75 -5.39 5.10
CA LEU A 233 33.18 -5.44 4.79
C LEU A 233 33.98 -4.20 5.22
N SER A 234 33.32 -3.05 5.44
CA SER A 234 34.01 -1.76 5.57
C SER A 234 34.01 -1.14 6.96
N ALA A 235 33.17 -1.64 7.88
CA ALA A 235 33.19 -1.31 9.30
C ALA A 235 32.39 -2.36 10.08
N ALA A 236 32.94 -2.89 11.17
CA ALA A 236 32.14 -3.67 12.12
C ALA A 236 31.13 -2.73 12.77
N LEU A 237 29.84 -2.90 12.46
CA LEU A 237 28.78 -2.18 13.17
C LEU A 237 28.81 -2.66 14.62
N PRO A 238 28.90 -1.76 15.62
CA PRO A 238 28.92 -2.15 17.03
C PRO A 238 27.52 -2.55 17.55
N LEU A 239 26.58 -2.85 16.64
CA LEU A 239 25.19 -3.15 16.95
C LEU A 239 24.79 -4.51 16.38
N PRO A 240 23.87 -5.22 17.06
CA PRO A 240 23.18 -6.35 16.47
C PRO A 240 22.57 -5.96 15.12
N THR A 241 22.72 -6.86 14.14
CA THR A 241 22.25 -6.65 12.77
C THR A 241 21.42 -7.84 12.32
N LEU A 242 20.17 -7.59 11.92
CA LEU A 242 19.27 -8.59 11.38
C LEU A 242 19.18 -8.44 9.85
N LEU A 243 19.39 -9.54 9.13
CA LEU A 243 19.23 -9.64 7.70
C LEU A 243 18.00 -10.48 7.38
N LEU A 244 17.00 -9.85 6.76
CA LEU A 244 15.75 -10.51 6.40
C LEU A 244 15.97 -11.60 5.34
N PRO A 245 15.10 -12.62 5.28
CA PRO A 245 15.07 -13.57 4.18
C PRO A 245 14.94 -12.82 2.83
N PRO A 246 15.50 -13.34 1.72
CA PRO A 246 15.26 -12.74 0.41
C PRO A 246 13.76 -12.80 0.12
N ALA A 247 13.14 -11.64 -0.12
CA ALA A 247 11.75 -11.62 -0.55
C ALA A 247 11.67 -12.00 -2.03
N ASP A 248 11.02 -13.12 -2.32
CA ASP A 248 10.64 -13.46 -3.69
C ASP A 248 9.43 -12.58 -4.05
N VAL A 249 9.73 -11.38 -4.56
CA VAL A 249 8.69 -10.52 -5.08
C VAL A 249 8.28 -11.13 -6.41
N ALA A 250 7.09 -11.75 -6.46
CA ALA A 250 6.46 -12.14 -7.71
C ALA A 250 6.19 -10.90 -8.56
N ARG A 251 7.22 -10.42 -9.26
CA ARG A 251 7.08 -9.46 -10.33
C ARG A 251 7.10 -10.26 -11.61
N SER A 252 5.94 -10.45 -12.21
CA SER A 252 5.91 -10.70 -13.65
C SER A 252 6.46 -9.45 -14.32
N ALA A 253 7.75 -9.46 -14.64
CA ALA A 253 8.44 -8.37 -15.35
C ALA A 253 7.78 -8.04 -16.70
N LEU A 254 6.90 -8.93 -17.20
CA LEU A 254 6.13 -8.79 -18.43
C LEU A 254 4.84 -7.97 -18.25
N SER A 255 4.34 -7.81 -17.02
CA SER A 255 3.10 -7.07 -16.76
C SER A 255 3.42 -5.69 -16.19
N GLY A 256 3.21 -4.63 -16.98
CA GLY A 256 3.43 -3.25 -16.53
C GLY A 256 2.72 -2.95 -15.19
N ARG A 257 3.28 -2.01 -14.40
CA ARG A 257 2.71 -1.59 -13.11
C ARG A 257 1.26 -1.13 -13.30
N ILE A 258 0.38 -1.43 -12.36
CA ILE A 258 -1.01 -0.96 -12.39
C ILE A 258 -1.14 0.41 -11.71
N ASP A 259 -2.15 1.16 -12.11
CA ASP A 259 -2.52 2.45 -11.53
C ASP A 259 -4.05 2.56 -11.46
N GLY A 260 -4.55 3.40 -10.56
CA GLY A 260 -5.98 3.57 -10.35
C GLY A 260 -6.33 4.71 -9.39
N PRO A 261 -7.56 5.25 -9.48
CA PRO A 261 -8.06 6.25 -8.55
C PRO A 261 -8.33 5.64 -7.17
N ASP A 262 -8.57 6.51 -6.20
CA ASP A 262 -9.07 6.15 -4.88
C ASP A 262 -10.55 5.73 -4.96
N LEU A 263 -10.95 4.91 -4.00
CA LEU A 263 -12.29 4.34 -3.90
C LEU A 263 -13.22 5.32 -3.20
N LEU A 264 -14.47 5.35 -3.65
CA LEU A 264 -15.56 6.08 -2.99
C LEU A 264 -16.46 5.06 -2.30
N ASP A 265 -16.73 5.30 -1.03
CA ASP A 265 -17.69 4.56 -0.23
C ASP A 265 -18.89 5.49 0.05
N ASP A 266 -19.91 5.36 -0.78
CA ASP A 266 -21.19 6.07 -0.70
C ASP A 266 -22.31 5.19 -0.08
N GLY A 267 -21.92 4.11 0.62
CA GLY A 267 -22.83 3.08 1.13
C GLY A 267 -23.23 2.03 0.09
N GLY A 268 -22.75 2.16 -1.16
CA GLY A 268 -22.89 1.17 -2.22
C GLY A 268 -21.62 0.34 -2.47
N PRO A 269 -21.60 -0.45 -3.55
CA PRO A 269 -20.41 -1.17 -3.99
C PRO A 269 -19.28 -0.20 -4.37
N LEU A 270 -18.05 -0.47 -3.92
CA LEU A 270 -16.90 0.36 -4.24
C LEU A 270 -16.43 0.06 -5.65
N ARG A 271 -16.36 1.08 -6.49
CA ARG A 271 -15.97 0.95 -7.90
C ARG A 271 -14.59 1.53 -8.14
N THR A 272 -13.83 0.89 -9.01
CA THR A 272 -12.54 1.39 -9.47
C THR A 272 -12.28 1.04 -10.92
N LEU A 273 -11.30 1.72 -11.51
CA LEU A 273 -10.81 1.52 -12.86
C LEU A 273 -9.29 1.41 -12.80
N PHE A 274 -8.79 0.22 -13.12
CA PHE A 274 -7.37 -0.08 -13.17
C PHE A 274 -6.83 0.05 -14.60
N GLU A 275 -5.73 0.77 -14.72
CA GLU A 275 -5.03 1.03 -15.97
C GLU A 275 -3.57 0.63 -15.82
N TYR A 276 -2.88 0.39 -16.93
CA TYR A 276 -1.42 0.31 -16.89
C TYR A 276 -0.83 1.69 -16.59
N ALA A 277 0.17 1.70 -15.71
CA ALA A 277 0.97 2.84 -15.30
C ALA A 277 1.83 3.38 -16.45
N LEU A 278 1.19 3.91 -17.48
CA LEU A 278 1.82 4.62 -18.60
C LEU A 278 1.85 6.12 -18.29
N GLY A 279 2.80 6.86 -18.87
CA GLY A 279 2.92 8.31 -18.69
C GLY A 279 1.73 9.12 -19.25
N LEU A 280 1.99 10.33 -19.73
CA LEU A 280 0.95 11.17 -20.35
C LEU A 280 0.43 10.54 -21.65
N GLY A 281 -0.89 10.50 -21.82
CA GLY A 281 -1.54 10.01 -23.04
C GLY A 281 -2.71 9.08 -22.77
N ARG A 282 -3.18 8.41 -23.83
CA ARG A 282 -4.32 7.48 -23.76
C ARG A 282 -3.92 6.27 -22.91
N ARG A 283 -4.63 6.04 -21.81
CA ARG A 283 -4.33 4.95 -20.87
C ARG A 283 -5.12 3.71 -21.23
N SER A 284 -4.43 2.57 -21.22
CA SER A 284 -5.04 1.28 -21.55
C SER A 284 -5.52 0.62 -20.25
N PRO A 285 -6.78 0.18 -20.20
CA PRO A 285 -7.27 -0.67 -19.11
C PRO A 285 -6.40 -1.92 -18.96
N ILE A 286 -6.30 -2.43 -17.74
CA ILE A 286 -5.63 -3.72 -17.51
C ILE A 286 -6.49 -4.86 -18.07
N LEU A 287 -5.85 -5.98 -18.43
CA LEU A 287 -6.54 -7.19 -18.86
C LEU A 287 -7.50 -7.72 -17.78
N ASP A 288 -8.54 -8.43 -18.22
CA ASP A 288 -9.50 -9.12 -17.38
C ASP A 288 -8.83 -10.22 -16.56
N GLN A 289 -8.69 -9.99 -15.26
CA GLN A 289 -7.96 -10.87 -14.35
C GLN A 289 -8.50 -10.74 -12.92
N GLU A 290 -8.07 -11.61 -12.01
CA GLU A 290 -8.38 -11.46 -10.59
C GLU A 290 -7.46 -10.44 -9.92
N VAL A 291 -8.08 -9.54 -9.17
CA VAL A 291 -7.42 -8.55 -8.33
C VAL A 291 -7.88 -8.74 -6.89
N ALA A 292 -6.95 -8.75 -5.95
CA ALA A 292 -7.22 -8.83 -4.53
C ALA A 292 -7.01 -7.48 -3.84
N PHE A 293 -7.87 -7.20 -2.87
CA PHE A 293 -7.77 -6.05 -1.98
C PHE A 293 -7.30 -6.51 -0.60
N ILE A 294 -6.31 -5.83 -0.06
CA ILE A 294 -5.59 -6.21 1.16
C ILE A 294 -5.84 -5.18 2.26
N SER A 295 -6.18 -5.66 3.45
CA SER A 295 -6.27 -4.90 4.68
C SER A 295 -5.76 -5.76 5.84
N HIS A 296 -5.04 -5.15 6.77
CA HIS A 296 -4.42 -5.77 7.93
C HIS A 296 -3.55 -7.00 7.60
N GLY A 297 -2.86 -6.98 6.45
CA GLY A 297 -2.03 -8.10 5.99
C GLY A 297 -2.82 -9.25 5.36
N GLU A 298 -4.15 -9.16 5.28
CA GLU A 298 -5.04 -10.23 4.81
C GLU A 298 -5.81 -9.81 3.56
N VAL A 299 -6.24 -10.81 2.78
CA VAL A 299 -7.10 -10.59 1.61
C VAL A 299 -8.53 -10.31 2.08
N LEU A 300 -8.96 -9.06 1.92
CA LEU A 300 -10.31 -8.61 2.25
C LEU A 300 -11.33 -9.07 1.21
N ALA A 301 -11.01 -8.94 -0.07
CA ALA A 301 -11.88 -9.32 -1.17
C ALA A 301 -11.08 -9.67 -2.42
N VAL A 302 -11.61 -10.57 -3.25
CA VAL A 302 -11.11 -10.87 -4.58
C VAL A 302 -12.20 -10.58 -5.58
N VAL A 303 -11.87 -9.80 -6.60
CA VAL A 303 -12.80 -9.39 -7.66
C VAL A 303 -12.16 -9.59 -9.02
N ARG A 304 -12.99 -9.84 -10.03
CA ARG A 304 -12.53 -9.95 -11.41
C ARG A 304 -12.66 -8.60 -12.11
N THR A 305 -11.60 -8.17 -12.78
CA THR A 305 -11.65 -6.98 -13.63
C THR A 305 -12.35 -7.29 -14.95
N ARG A 306 -13.07 -6.30 -15.47
CA ARG A 306 -13.66 -6.29 -16.82
C ARG A 306 -13.35 -4.96 -17.47
N ASP A 307 -12.51 -4.96 -18.50
CA ASP A 307 -12.02 -3.73 -19.15
C ASP A 307 -11.43 -2.76 -18.11
N GLY A 308 -10.56 -3.29 -17.24
CA GLY A 308 -9.97 -2.58 -16.11
C GLY A 308 -10.93 -2.22 -14.96
N ARG A 309 -12.26 -2.29 -15.15
CA ARG A 309 -13.23 -1.98 -14.09
C ARG A 309 -13.32 -3.11 -13.08
N ALA A 310 -13.41 -2.76 -11.81
CA ALA A 310 -13.68 -3.69 -10.73
C ALA A 310 -14.73 -3.09 -9.78
N GLU A 311 -15.57 -3.96 -9.23
CA GLU A 311 -16.57 -3.63 -8.23
C GLU A 311 -16.37 -4.54 -7.03
N LEU A 312 -16.09 -3.92 -5.87
CA LEU A 312 -15.99 -4.61 -4.60
C LEU A 312 -17.34 -4.55 -3.89
N PRO A 313 -17.69 -5.57 -3.09
CA PRO A 313 -18.84 -5.47 -2.21
C PRO A 313 -18.70 -4.26 -1.27
N PRO A 314 -19.82 -3.67 -0.82
CA PRO A 314 -19.81 -2.62 0.19
C PRO A 314 -18.98 -3.07 1.39
N LEU A 315 -18.17 -2.16 1.93
CA LEU A 315 -17.46 -2.40 3.18
C LEU A 315 -18.47 -2.40 4.34
N ASP A 316 -18.17 -3.15 5.40
CA ASP A 316 -18.96 -3.07 6.62
C ASP A 316 -18.97 -1.61 7.13
N PRO A 317 -20.14 -0.99 7.37
CA PRO A 317 -20.21 0.36 7.92
C PRO A 317 -19.49 0.54 9.25
N ALA A 318 -19.29 -0.55 10.02
CA ALA A 318 -18.50 -0.54 11.25
C ALA A 318 -16.98 -0.61 10.99
N ALA A 319 -16.56 -1.02 9.80
CA ALA A 319 -15.15 -1.11 9.44
C ALA A 319 -14.56 0.27 9.16
N THR A 320 -13.50 0.62 9.88
CA THR A 320 -12.79 1.91 9.76
C THR A 320 -11.74 1.92 8.65
N VAL A 321 -11.96 1.17 7.58
CA VAL A 321 -10.94 0.93 6.54
C VAL A 321 -10.77 2.17 5.67
N THR A 322 -9.72 2.96 5.87
CA THR A 322 -9.38 4.17 5.11
C THR A 322 -8.45 3.92 3.91
N SER A 323 -7.79 2.76 3.84
CA SER A 323 -6.76 2.47 2.84
C SER A 323 -6.68 0.97 2.51
N LEU A 324 -6.54 0.64 1.23
CA LEU A 324 -6.42 -0.73 0.75
C LEU A 324 -5.17 -0.93 -0.10
N GLY A 325 -4.50 -2.06 0.11
CA GLY A 325 -3.52 -2.59 -0.84
C GLY A 325 -4.23 -3.31 -1.99
N VAL A 326 -3.66 -3.26 -3.19
CA VAL A 326 -4.20 -3.91 -4.38
C VAL A 326 -3.09 -4.75 -5.03
N LEU A 327 -3.38 -6.00 -5.35
CA LEU A 327 -2.48 -6.89 -6.08
C LEU A 327 -3.22 -7.69 -7.16
N ARG A 328 -2.52 -7.98 -8.27
CA ARG A 328 -3.01 -8.95 -9.26
C ARG A 328 -2.70 -10.37 -8.76
N ARG A 329 -3.67 -11.29 -8.87
CA ARG A 329 -3.49 -12.67 -8.38
C ARG A 329 -2.91 -13.63 -9.43
N GLU A 330 -3.02 -13.30 -10.71
CA GLU A 330 -2.61 -14.19 -11.78
C GLU A 330 -1.09 -14.47 -11.69
N GLY A 331 -0.71 -15.72 -11.44
CA GLY A 331 0.68 -16.14 -11.24
C GLY A 331 1.27 -15.88 -9.85
N VAL A 332 0.45 -15.51 -8.85
CA VAL A 332 0.88 -15.20 -7.47
C VAL A 332 0.43 -16.29 -6.48
N GLU A 333 0.39 -17.54 -6.90
CA GLU A 333 0.10 -18.66 -6.01
C GLU A 333 1.27 -18.82 -5.01
N HIS A 334 0.97 -18.79 -3.70
CA HIS A 334 1.91 -18.98 -2.58
C HIS A 334 2.80 -17.80 -2.15
N VAL A 335 2.54 -16.58 -2.62
CA VAL A 335 3.28 -15.38 -2.14
C VAL A 335 2.49 -14.67 -1.05
N ASP A 336 3.17 -14.19 -0.01
CA ASP A 336 2.57 -13.32 1.02
C ASP A 336 1.90 -12.11 0.34
N PRO A 337 0.60 -11.86 0.56
CA PRO A 337 -0.12 -10.77 -0.07
C PRO A 337 0.57 -9.41 0.05
N LEU A 338 1.26 -9.14 1.17
CA LEU A 338 2.00 -7.89 1.35
C LEU A 338 3.22 -7.75 0.45
N LEU A 339 3.85 -8.87 0.09
CA LEU A 339 4.97 -8.85 -0.86
C LEU A 339 4.50 -8.50 -2.28
N ALA A 340 3.24 -8.78 -2.59
CA ALA A 340 2.65 -8.59 -3.90
C ALA A 340 1.81 -7.31 -4.05
N VAL A 341 1.63 -6.47 -3.01
CA VAL A 341 0.90 -5.20 -3.13
C VAL A 341 1.56 -4.29 -4.16
N GLU A 342 0.82 -4.01 -5.24
CA GLU A 342 1.29 -3.22 -6.39
C GLU A 342 0.81 -1.77 -6.35
N LEU A 343 -0.40 -1.56 -5.85
CA LEU A 343 -1.05 -0.26 -5.78
C LEU A 343 -1.68 -0.08 -4.40
N ARG A 344 -1.71 1.18 -3.94
CA ARG A 344 -2.40 1.59 -2.73
C ARG A 344 -3.47 2.59 -3.11
N VAL A 345 -4.67 2.38 -2.60
CA VAL A 345 -5.81 3.26 -2.86
C VAL A 345 -6.42 3.70 -1.54
N ALA A 346 -6.82 4.96 -1.46
CA ALA A 346 -7.61 5.44 -0.35
C ALA A 346 -9.07 4.98 -0.47
N VAL A 347 -9.76 4.93 0.66
CA VAL A 347 -11.23 4.83 0.71
C VAL A 347 -11.77 6.14 1.25
N LEU A 348 -12.48 6.88 0.40
CA LEU A 348 -13.08 8.16 0.72
C LEU A 348 -14.53 7.95 1.17
N ARG A 349 -14.85 8.45 2.37
CA ARG A 349 -16.20 8.44 2.95
C ARG A 349 -16.70 9.86 3.23
N PRO A 350 -18.02 10.05 3.37
CA PRO A 350 -18.58 11.28 3.92
C PRO A 350 -17.96 11.60 5.29
N GLY A 351 -17.17 12.68 5.35
CA GLY A 351 -16.58 13.21 6.58
C GLY A 351 -17.33 14.41 7.13
N THR A 352 -16.84 14.96 8.24
CA THR A 352 -17.36 16.20 8.84
C THR A 352 -16.66 17.46 8.32
N ARG A 353 -15.47 17.31 7.72
CA ARG A 353 -14.70 18.42 7.16
C ARG A 353 -15.21 18.77 5.76
N PRO A 354 -15.36 20.06 5.41
CA PRO A 354 -15.85 20.42 4.09
C PRO A 354 -14.87 19.99 2.99
N LEU A 355 -15.42 19.43 1.92
CA LEU A 355 -14.69 18.86 0.79
C LEU A 355 -14.61 19.85 -0.37
N VAL A 356 -13.42 20.07 -0.90
CA VAL A 356 -13.15 20.86 -2.10
C VAL A 356 -12.65 19.93 -3.20
N LEU A 357 -13.40 19.87 -4.29
CA LEU A 357 -12.99 19.13 -5.49
C LEU A 357 -12.24 20.06 -6.42
N TYR A 358 -11.20 19.58 -7.09
CA TYR A 358 -10.51 20.38 -8.10
C TYR A 358 -10.25 19.57 -9.36
N ASP A 359 -10.28 20.24 -10.52
CA ASP A 359 -9.89 19.62 -11.78
C ASP A 359 -8.43 19.14 -11.69
N ALA A 360 -8.18 17.85 -11.94
CA ALA A 360 -6.82 17.28 -11.90
C ALA A 360 -5.85 17.94 -12.91
N GLU A 361 -6.36 18.63 -13.93
CA GLU A 361 -5.57 19.36 -14.93
C GLU A 361 -5.38 20.85 -14.60
N LEU A 362 -5.69 21.31 -13.38
CA LEU A 362 -5.28 22.65 -12.92
C LEU A 362 -3.78 22.87 -13.09
N GLY A 363 -3.36 24.06 -13.48
CA GLY A 363 -1.93 24.42 -13.57
C GLY A 363 -1.27 24.53 -12.20
N ASP A 364 0.06 24.41 -12.15
CA ASP A 364 0.81 24.36 -10.87
C ASP A 364 0.66 25.65 -10.05
N GLY A 365 0.53 26.81 -10.70
CA GLY A 365 0.23 28.08 -10.02
C GLY A 365 -1.16 28.11 -9.38
N SER A 366 -2.15 27.44 -9.99
CA SER A 366 -3.48 27.28 -9.41
C SER A 366 -3.45 26.30 -8.24
N LEU A 367 -2.70 25.20 -8.33
CA LEU A 367 -2.52 24.25 -7.22
C LEU A 367 -1.85 24.92 -6.01
N ALA A 368 -0.79 25.71 -6.23
CA ALA A 368 -0.10 26.45 -5.18
C ALA A 368 -1.01 27.46 -4.45
N ALA A 369 -2.01 28.01 -5.14
CA ALA A 369 -3.00 28.90 -4.53
C ALA A 369 -3.96 28.17 -3.57
N LEU A 370 -4.09 26.85 -3.67
CA LEU A 370 -4.93 26.03 -2.78
C LEU A 370 -4.21 25.63 -1.50
N THR A 371 -2.88 25.54 -1.49
CA THR A 371 -2.07 25.10 -0.34
C THR A 371 -2.43 25.79 0.98
N PRO A 372 -2.63 27.13 1.05
CA PRO A 372 -2.98 27.81 2.31
C PRO A 372 -4.34 27.40 2.90
N LEU A 373 -5.17 26.68 2.14
CA LEU A 373 -6.50 26.24 2.55
C LEU A 373 -6.52 24.77 3.01
N ALA A 374 -5.44 24.01 2.79
CA ALA A 374 -5.37 22.57 3.05
C ALA A 374 -5.57 22.20 4.53
N GLU A 375 -5.25 23.11 5.46
CA GLU A 375 -5.48 22.87 6.90
C GLU A 375 -6.96 22.84 7.27
N GLY A 376 -7.81 23.59 6.57
CA GLY A 376 -9.24 23.74 6.89
C GLY A 376 -10.19 22.88 6.06
N TYR A 377 -9.72 22.35 4.94
CA TYR A 377 -10.55 21.69 3.93
C TYR A 377 -9.92 20.39 3.46
N ASP A 378 -10.75 19.40 3.15
CA ASP A 378 -10.28 18.19 2.46
C ASP A 378 -10.27 18.48 0.96
N PHE A 379 -9.15 18.18 0.29
CA PHE A 379 -9.02 18.38 -1.15
C PHE A 379 -8.97 17.04 -1.87
N VAL A 380 -9.71 16.95 -2.97
CA VAL A 380 -9.72 15.77 -3.84
C VAL A 380 -9.56 16.21 -5.29
N ALA A 381 -8.55 15.67 -5.97
CA ALA A 381 -8.38 15.83 -7.39
C ALA A 381 -9.43 14.99 -8.12
N VAL A 382 -10.14 15.58 -9.08
CA VAL A 382 -11.09 14.87 -9.93
C VAL A 382 -10.48 14.71 -11.31
N ARG A 383 -10.17 13.47 -11.67
CA ARG A 383 -9.75 13.11 -13.02
C ARG A 383 -10.99 13.10 -13.92
N LEU A 384 -11.18 14.17 -14.68
CA LEU A 384 -12.29 14.30 -15.62
C LEU A 384 -12.08 13.50 -16.91
N ARG A 385 -10.81 13.28 -17.29
CA ARG A 385 -10.40 12.56 -18.50
C ARG A 385 -9.20 11.66 -18.21
N PRO A 386 -9.03 10.52 -18.90
CA PRO A 386 -7.90 9.62 -18.70
C PRO A 386 -6.64 10.13 -19.43
N THR A 387 -6.25 11.39 -19.19
CA THR A 387 -5.06 12.06 -19.76
C THR A 387 -3.81 11.83 -18.92
N ARG A 388 -3.98 11.80 -17.60
CA ARG A 388 -2.94 11.58 -16.60
C ARG A 388 -3.20 10.33 -15.78
N SER A 389 -2.11 9.73 -15.33
CA SER A 389 -2.12 8.69 -14.32
C SER A 389 -2.59 9.23 -12.98
N ALA A 390 -3.31 8.42 -12.20
CA ALA A 390 -3.71 8.80 -10.86
C ALA A 390 -2.47 9.02 -9.98
N GLU A 391 -1.43 8.21 -10.15
CA GLU A 391 -0.12 8.44 -9.53
C GLU A 391 0.51 9.79 -9.89
N SER A 392 0.52 10.21 -11.16
CA SER A 392 1.07 11.52 -11.56
C SER A 392 0.25 12.65 -10.95
N ILE A 393 -1.08 12.50 -10.85
CA ILE A 393 -1.94 13.46 -10.17
C ILE A 393 -1.59 13.53 -8.67
N ARG A 394 -1.38 12.39 -8.00
CA ARG A 394 -0.93 12.32 -6.59
C ARG A 394 0.44 12.97 -6.39
N GLU A 395 1.38 12.78 -7.32
CA GLU A 395 2.70 13.44 -7.29
C GLU A 395 2.59 14.95 -7.40
N ARG A 396 1.72 15.46 -8.27
CA ARG A 396 1.47 16.90 -8.42
C ARG A 396 0.80 17.49 -7.18
N ALA A 397 -0.19 16.79 -6.63
CA ALA A 397 -0.82 17.19 -5.36
C ALA A 397 0.23 17.25 -4.24
N ARG A 398 1.11 16.25 -4.14
CA ARG A 398 2.22 16.22 -3.17
C ARG A 398 3.18 17.40 -3.37
N ALA A 399 3.59 17.69 -4.60
CA ALA A 399 4.45 18.82 -4.92
C ALA A 399 3.83 20.17 -4.53
N ALA A 400 2.50 20.28 -4.56
CA ALA A 400 1.74 21.44 -4.10
C ALA A 400 1.36 21.39 -2.60
N ALA A 401 1.86 20.40 -1.84
CA ALA A 401 1.49 20.18 -0.44
C ALA A 401 -0.04 20.04 -0.21
N LEU A 402 -0.73 19.42 -1.16
CA LEU A 402 -2.15 19.04 -1.06
C LEU A 402 -2.30 17.55 -0.73
N PRO A 403 -3.42 17.14 -0.12
CA PRO A 403 -3.78 15.73 0.04
C PRO A 403 -3.72 14.97 -1.30
N GLN A 404 -3.14 13.77 -1.27
CA GLN A 404 -2.88 12.96 -2.46
C GLN A 404 -4.09 12.08 -2.80
N ARG A 405 -5.28 12.70 -2.84
CA ARG A 405 -6.55 12.00 -3.11
C ARG A 405 -7.01 12.24 -4.54
N VAL A 406 -7.35 11.18 -5.26
CA VAL A 406 -7.75 11.24 -6.68
C VAL A 406 -8.98 10.39 -6.90
N VAL A 407 -10.04 10.98 -7.43
CA VAL A 407 -11.24 10.25 -7.89
C VAL A 407 -11.40 10.38 -9.38
N ASP A 408 -12.06 9.42 -10.01
CA ASP A 408 -12.34 9.44 -11.44
C ASP A 408 -13.80 9.82 -11.70
N ALA A 409 -14.03 10.83 -12.53
CA ALA A 409 -15.37 11.29 -12.86
C ALA A 409 -16.21 10.21 -13.56
N SER A 410 -15.58 9.33 -14.34
CA SER A 410 -16.28 8.23 -15.02
C SER A 410 -16.92 7.24 -14.04
N LEU A 411 -16.30 7.06 -12.86
CA LEU A 411 -16.82 6.20 -11.81
C LEU A 411 -17.96 6.88 -11.03
N VAL A 412 -17.82 8.18 -10.76
CA VAL A 412 -18.85 8.96 -10.03
C VAL A 412 -20.09 9.20 -10.90
N LEU A 413 -19.89 9.56 -12.17
CA LEU A 413 -20.97 9.93 -13.09
C LEU A 413 -21.50 8.75 -13.89
N ASN A 414 -20.80 7.61 -13.89
CA ASN A 414 -21.14 6.43 -14.68
C ASN A 414 -21.34 6.79 -16.18
N GLU A 415 -20.41 7.56 -16.75
CA GLU A 415 -20.51 8.13 -18.12
C GLU A 415 -19.37 7.70 -19.07
N GLY A 416 -18.54 6.73 -18.67
CA GLY A 416 -17.38 6.31 -19.47
C GLY A 416 -16.29 7.38 -19.53
N ALA A 417 -15.39 7.29 -20.53
CA ALA A 417 -14.20 8.16 -20.64
C ALA A 417 -14.48 9.58 -21.19
N ALA A 418 -15.74 9.90 -21.51
CA ALA A 418 -16.19 11.19 -22.05
C ALA A 418 -15.40 11.68 -23.28
N HIS A 419 -14.98 10.75 -24.15
CA HIS A 419 -14.30 11.07 -25.42
C HIS A 419 -15.22 11.78 -26.43
N ASP A 420 -16.53 11.60 -26.27
CA ASP A 420 -17.61 12.16 -27.06
C ASP A 420 -18.09 13.54 -26.56
N VAL A 421 -17.63 13.97 -25.37
CA VAL A 421 -18.01 15.26 -24.77
C VAL A 421 -16.91 16.30 -24.98
N SER A 422 -17.28 17.49 -25.44
CA SER A 422 -16.35 18.63 -25.60
C SER A 422 -15.65 18.99 -24.29
N GLU A 423 -14.34 19.30 -24.36
CA GLU A 423 -13.54 19.77 -23.22
C GLU A 423 -14.09 21.07 -22.60
N SER A 424 -14.81 21.89 -23.39
CA SER A 424 -15.47 23.09 -22.90
C SER A 424 -16.54 22.82 -21.82
N LEU A 425 -16.99 21.57 -21.69
CA LEU A 425 -17.98 21.13 -20.71
C LEU A 425 -17.34 20.47 -19.47
N ASP A 426 -16.02 20.39 -19.38
CA ASP A 426 -15.34 19.75 -18.25
C ASP A 426 -15.66 20.43 -16.91
N ASN A 427 -15.81 21.76 -16.89
CA ASN A 427 -16.26 22.48 -15.70
C ASN A 427 -17.67 22.04 -15.25
N VAL A 428 -18.58 21.78 -16.19
CA VAL A 428 -19.93 21.26 -15.91
C VAL A 428 -19.85 19.83 -15.37
N ARG A 429 -18.98 19.00 -15.95
CA ARG A 429 -18.75 17.63 -15.47
C ARG A 429 -18.21 17.61 -14.04
N LEU A 430 -17.26 18.48 -13.71
CA LEU A 430 -16.76 18.64 -12.34
C LEU A 430 -17.87 19.06 -11.36
N ALA A 431 -18.73 20.01 -11.76
CA ALA A 431 -19.89 20.38 -10.95
C ALA A 431 -20.88 19.20 -10.76
N ARG A 432 -21.09 18.37 -11.78
CA ARG A 432 -21.91 17.15 -11.66
C ARG A 432 -21.30 16.15 -10.67
N VAL A 433 -19.98 15.97 -10.68
CA VAL A 433 -19.27 15.14 -9.68
C VAL A 433 -19.54 15.67 -8.28
N GLY A 434 -19.38 16.98 -8.07
CA GLY A 434 -19.68 17.63 -6.78
C GLY A 434 -21.12 17.43 -6.33
N ALA A 435 -22.09 17.55 -7.24
CA ALA A 435 -23.49 17.31 -6.93
C ALA A 435 -23.77 15.84 -6.58
N ARG A 436 -23.15 14.87 -7.27
CA ARG A 436 -23.33 13.43 -6.98
C ARG A 436 -22.74 13.05 -5.63
N LEU A 437 -21.53 13.52 -5.32
CA LEU A 437 -20.89 13.30 -4.02
C LEU A 437 -21.70 13.95 -2.90
N ARG A 438 -22.23 15.16 -3.09
CA ARG A 438 -23.12 15.79 -2.11
C ARG A 438 -24.40 14.99 -1.88
N GLY A 439 -25.00 14.45 -2.94
CA GLY A 439 -26.14 13.53 -2.85
C GLY A 439 -25.82 12.22 -2.13
N ALA A 440 -24.56 11.81 -2.10
CA ALA A 440 -24.03 10.68 -1.32
C ALA A 440 -23.61 11.07 0.11
N GLY A 441 -23.91 12.31 0.55
CA GLY A 441 -23.63 12.77 1.91
C GLY A 441 -22.26 13.45 2.10
N PHE A 442 -21.41 13.55 1.07
CA PHE A 442 -20.14 14.26 1.19
C PHE A 442 -20.38 15.77 1.37
N PRO A 443 -19.70 16.45 2.30
CA PRO A 443 -19.87 17.88 2.57
C PRO A 443 -19.14 18.74 1.52
N VAL A 444 -19.49 18.61 0.24
CA VAL A 444 -18.86 19.36 -0.86
C VAL A 444 -19.14 20.85 -0.71
N ALA A 445 -18.10 21.63 -0.44
CA ALA A 445 -18.13 23.08 -0.27
C ALA A 445 -17.91 23.83 -1.59
N ALA A 446 -16.99 23.34 -2.42
CA ALA A 446 -16.64 24.01 -3.65
C ALA A 446 -16.06 23.05 -4.70
N VAL A 447 -16.15 23.48 -5.96
CA VAL A 447 -15.38 22.93 -7.07
C VAL A 447 -14.42 23.99 -7.60
N VAL A 448 -13.16 23.61 -7.82
CA VAL A 448 -12.13 24.47 -8.39
C VAL A 448 -11.98 24.18 -9.87
N ILE A 449 -12.42 25.12 -10.69
CA ILE A 449 -12.51 24.98 -12.15
C ILE A 449 -11.28 25.55 -12.86
N ARG A 450 -11.03 25.06 -14.08
CA ARG A 450 -10.11 25.70 -15.03
C ARG A 450 -10.73 26.97 -15.61
N GLU A 451 -9.92 27.72 -16.37
CA GLU A 451 -10.42 28.83 -17.19
C GLU A 451 -11.56 28.39 -18.10
N GLY A 452 -12.60 29.22 -18.21
CA GLY A 452 -13.77 28.93 -19.03
C GLY A 452 -15.08 29.38 -18.40
N ALA A 453 -16.19 28.89 -18.92
CA ALA A 453 -17.52 29.18 -18.40
C ALA A 453 -17.68 28.58 -17.00
N ARG A 454 -18.19 29.39 -16.06
CA ARG A 454 -18.51 28.93 -14.70
C ARG A 454 -19.82 28.13 -14.76
N PRO A 455 -19.84 26.88 -14.26
CA PRO A 455 -21.04 26.06 -14.25
C PRO A 455 -22.01 26.54 -13.17
N SER A 456 -23.31 26.35 -13.41
CA SER A 456 -24.32 26.50 -12.37
C SER A 456 -24.20 25.35 -11.36
N THR A 457 -24.25 25.69 -10.08
CA THR A 457 -24.08 24.76 -8.95
C THR A 457 -25.22 24.95 -7.94
N LEU A 458 -25.52 23.93 -7.14
CA LEU A 458 -26.59 23.95 -6.15
C LEU A 458 -26.02 23.50 -4.79
N GLY A 459 -26.01 24.39 -3.80
CA GLY A 459 -25.52 24.09 -2.45
C GLY A 459 -24.00 24.11 -2.27
N PHE A 460 -23.24 24.40 -3.31
CA PHE A 460 -21.78 24.62 -3.29
C PHE A 460 -21.40 25.61 -4.39
N GLY A 461 -20.19 26.17 -4.36
CA GLY A 461 -19.74 27.14 -5.36
C GLY A 461 -18.73 26.58 -6.36
N ALA A 462 -18.67 27.17 -7.57
CA ALA A 462 -17.62 26.90 -8.56
C ALA A 462 -16.70 28.12 -8.66
N TYR A 463 -15.41 27.94 -8.42
CA TYR A 463 -14.44 29.05 -8.31
C TYR A 463 -13.15 28.73 -9.06
N ARG A 464 -12.45 29.77 -9.53
CA ARG A 464 -11.03 29.62 -9.82
C ARG A 464 -10.24 29.51 -8.51
N ALA A 465 -9.02 28.96 -8.58
CA ALA A 465 -8.21 28.75 -7.38
C ALA A 465 -7.94 30.04 -6.57
N ASN A 466 -7.68 31.16 -7.25
CA ASN A 466 -7.47 32.47 -6.63
C ASN A 466 -8.76 33.12 -6.08
N GLU A 467 -9.92 32.67 -6.52
CA GLU A 467 -11.23 33.15 -6.06
C GLU A 467 -11.71 32.38 -4.82
N LEU A 468 -11.11 31.23 -4.50
CA LEU A 468 -11.65 30.30 -3.51
C LEU A 468 -11.56 30.83 -2.06
N ALA A 469 -10.39 31.31 -1.66
CA ALA A 469 -10.11 31.66 -0.26
C ALA A 469 -11.09 32.69 0.36
N PRO A 470 -11.48 33.77 -0.35
CA PRO A 470 -12.47 34.73 0.17
C PRO A 470 -13.86 34.12 0.40
N HIS A 471 -14.27 33.14 -0.42
CA HIS A 471 -15.62 32.58 -0.38
C HIS A 471 -15.78 31.45 0.65
N LEU A 472 -14.68 30.80 1.00
CA LEU A 472 -14.66 29.75 2.02
C LEU A 472 -14.69 30.31 3.46
N ARG A 473 -14.27 31.56 3.67
CA ARG A 473 -14.30 32.20 5.00
C ARG A 473 -15.73 32.67 5.34
N GLY A 474 -16.48 31.84 6.07
CA GLY A 474 -17.80 32.20 6.62
C GLY A 474 -19.01 31.60 5.90
N ALA A 475 -18.80 30.66 4.98
CA ALA A 475 -19.89 29.95 4.33
C ALA A 475 -20.59 29.01 5.32
N THR A 476 -21.91 29.16 5.45
CA THR A 476 -22.80 28.18 6.09
C THR A 476 -23.35 27.27 5.01
N TRP A 477 -23.07 25.97 5.12
CA TRP A 477 -23.46 24.99 4.12
C TRP A 477 -24.83 24.44 4.52
N ALA A 478 -25.88 24.81 3.79
CA ALA A 478 -27.21 24.26 4.00
C ALA A 478 -27.24 22.78 3.62
N ASP A 479 -27.88 21.92 4.41
CA ASP A 479 -28.11 20.53 4.01
C ASP A 479 -28.73 20.47 2.61
N ALA A 480 -28.36 19.44 1.84
CA ALA A 480 -28.96 19.25 0.52
C ALA A 480 -30.46 19.03 0.71
N ASP A 481 -31.29 19.98 0.28
CA ASP A 481 -32.73 19.76 0.19
C ASP A 481 -32.96 18.69 -0.91
N PRO A 482 -33.49 17.51 -0.56
CA PRO A 482 -33.68 16.43 -1.51
C PRO A 482 -34.73 16.77 -2.59
N ASP A 483 -35.54 17.83 -2.42
CA ASP A 483 -36.75 18.06 -3.21
C ASP A 483 -36.73 19.33 -4.11
N VAL A 484 -35.57 19.65 -4.69
CA VAL A 484 -35.43 20.79 -5.65
C VAL A 484 -35.62 20.37 -7.12
N ARG A 485 -36.01 19.11 -7.41
CA ARG A 485 -36.03 18.58 -8.79
C ARG A 485 -36.90 19.38 -9.78
N PRO A 486 -38.14 19.79 -9.42
CA PRO A 486 -38.99 20.57 -10.33
C PRO A 486 -38.38 21.94 -10.65
N SER A 487 -37.91 22.66 -9.64
CA SER A 487 -37.31 23.98 -9.80
C SER A 487 -35.98 23.92 -10.59
N ARG A 488 -35.22 22.83 -10.48
CA ARG A 488 -34.03 22.58 -11.29
C ARG A 488 -34.37 22.34 -12.76
N LEU A 489 -35.45 21.62 -13.05
CA LEU A 489 -35.90 21.41 -14.42
C LEU A 489 -36.34 22.70 -15.09
N GLU A 490 -37.11 23.53 -14.38
CA GLU A 490 -37.55 24.83 -14.88
C GLU A 490 -36.36 25.78 -15.10
N ALA A 491 -35.38 25.80 -14.19
CA ALA A 491 -34.15 26.57 -14.35
C ALA A 491 -33.27 26.08 -15.52
N THR A 492 -33.26 24.77 -15.78
CA THR A 492 -32.43 24.17 -16.86
C THR A 492 -33.09 24.32 -18.23
N THR A 493 -34.42 24.28 -18.30
CA THR A 493 -35.17 24.31 -19.56
C THR A 493 -35.70 25.69 -19.92
N GLY A 494 -35.81 26.61 -18.96
CA GLY A 494 -36.47 27.90 -19.15
C GLY A 494 -37.97 27.81 -19.44
N ALA A 495 -38.57 26.62 -19.27
CA ALA A 495 -39.96 26.33 -19.62
C ALA A 495 -40.79 26.07 -18.37
N ALA A 496 -42.01 26.64 -18.32
CA ALA A 496 -42.96 26.38 -17.26
C ALA A 496 -43.52 24.96 -17.37
N ARG A 497 -43.67 24.28 -16.22
CA ARG A 497 -44.29 22.95 -16.15
C ARG A 497 -45.74 22.99 -16.64
N VAL A 498 -46.11 22.05 -17.53
CA VAL A 498 -47.50 21.91 -18.02
C VAL A 498 -48.12 20.65 -17.39
N GLY A 499 -49.26 20.82 -16.70
CA GLY A 499 -49.80 19.87 -15.72
C GLY A 499 -50.40 18.56 -16.22
N SER A 500 -50.22 18.19 -17.49
CA SER A 500 -50.83 16.97 -18.08
C SER A 500 -49.84 15.83 -18.33
N ASN A 501 -48.53 16.08 -18.23
CA ASN A 501 -47.50 15.07 -18.48
C ASN A 501 -46.89 14.62 -17.16
N ALA A 502 -46.82 13.30 -16.94
CA ALA A 502 -45.95 12.73 -15.93
C ALA A 502 -44.51 12.87 -16.45
N ILE A 503 -43.80 13.86 -15.92
CA ILE A 503 -42.37 14.08 -16.23
C ILE A 503 -41.59 13.58 -15.02
N GLU A 504 -40.97 12.42 -15.19
CA GLU A 504 -40.00 11.90 -14.26
C GLU A 504 -38.62 12.07 -14.87
N VAL A 505 -37.72 12.72 -14.13
CA VAL A 505 -36.33 12.91 -14.56
C VAL A 505 -35.43 12.12 -13.64
N GLU A 506 -34.72 11.18 -14.24
CA GLU A 506 -33.69 10.38 -13.58
C GLU A 506 -32.32 10.88 -14.01
N LEU A 507 -31.46 11.13 -13.03
CA LEU A 507 -30.11 11.66 -13.22
C LEU A 507 -29.04 10.59 -12.97
N ASP A 508 -29.42 9.47 -12.37
CA ASP A 508 -28.61 8.28 -12.32
C ASP A 508 -28.74 7.53 -13.66
N ASN A 509 -27.64 7.49 -14.43
CA ASN A 509 -27.65 6.85 -15.75
C ASN A 509 -28.08 5.37 -15.69
N ARG A 510 -27.75 4.63 -14.63
CA ARG A 510 -28.14 3.21 -14.52
C ARG A 510 -29.65 3.12 -14.37
N LYS A 511 -30.21 3.85 -13.41
CA LYS A 511 -31.65 3.86 -13.19
C LYS A 511 -32.43 4.44 -14.37
N ALA A 512 -31.87 5.45 -15.06
CA ALA A 512 -32.48 5.99 -16.28
C ALA A 512 -32.51 4.95 -17.42
N ARG A 513 -31.46 4.11 -17.55
CA ARG A 513 -31.42 3.01 -18.51
C ARG A 513 -32.41 1.91 -18.14
N GLU A 514 -32.52 1.57 -16.86
CA GLU A 514 -33.55 0.65 -16.35
C GLU A 514 -34.96 1.18 -16.68
N TRP A 515 -35.23 2.45 -16.38
CA TRP A 515 -36.50 3.11 -16.69
C TRP A 515 -36.81 3.15 -18.17
N LEU A 516 -35.81 3.38 -19.04
CA LEU A 516 -35.98 3.33 -20.48
C LEU A 516 -36.44 1.95 -20.93
N VAL A 517 -35.77 0.89 -20.47
CA VAL A 517 -36.13 -0.50 -20.80
C VAL A 517 -37.53 -0.83 -20.27
N ASP A 518 -37.85 -0.43 -19.04
CA ASP A 518 -39.17 -0.65 -18.44
C ASP A 518 -40.28 0.11 -19.17
N ALA A 519 -40.02 1.35 -19.60
CA ALA A 519 -40.96 2.14 -20.40
C ALA A 519 -41.24 1.48 -21.76
N ILE A 520 -40.22 0.93 -22.42
CA ILE A 520 -40.37 0.16 -23.66
C ILE A 520 -41.20 -1.10 -23.40
N ARG A 521 -40.93 -1.82 -22.31
CA ARG A 521 -41.68 -3.05 -21.94
C ARG A 521 -43.15 -2.76 -21.57
N ALA A 522 -43.42 -1.65 -20.89
CA ALA A 522 -44.76 -1.24 -20.50
C ALA A 522 -45.59 -0.64 -21.65
N SER A 523 -44.96 -0.33 -22.78
CA SER A 523 -45.66 0.23 -23.95
C SER A 523 -46.70 -0.73 -24.51
N SER A 524 -47.88 -0.20 -24.82
CA SER A 524 -49.04 -0.95 -25.32
C SER A 524 -49.36 -0.68 -26.80
N GLU A 525 -49.01 0.50 -27.32
CA GLU A 525 -49.39 0.91 -28.68
C GLU A 525 -48.19 1.28 -29.56
N ARG A 526 -47.32 2.17 -29.09
CA ARG A 526 -46.20 2.70 -29.88
C ARG A 526 -44.96 2.97 -29.03
N VAL A 527 -43.79 2.80 -29.63
CA VAL A 527 -42.50 3.28 -29.13
C VAL A 527 -41.82 4.06 -30.22
N HIS A 528 -41.50 5.33 -29.97
CA HIS A 528 -40.65 6.13 -30.81
C HIS A 528 -39.37 6.45 -30.04
N LEU A 529 -38.27 5.79 -30.43
CA LEU A 529 -36.97 6.01 -29.82
C LEU A 529 -36.12 6.87 -30.75
N GLN A 530 -35.66 8.00 -30.23
CA GLN A 530 -34.63 8.81 -30.88
C GLN A 530 -33.39 8.82 -29.99
N VAL A 531 -32.28 8.36 -30.53
CA VAL A 531 -30.96 8.42 -29.91
C VAL A 531 -30.00 9.07 -30.89
N TYR A 532 -28.96 9.73 -30.42
CA TYR A 532 -27.93 10.33 -31.30
C TYR A 532 -26.71 9.41 -31.46
N MET A 533 -26.59 8.39 -30.61
CA MET A 533 -25.56 7.37 -30.60
C MET A 533 -26.16 6.06 -30.05
N ALA A 534 -25.78 4.93 -30.64
CA ALA A 534 -26.12 3.59 -30.18
C ALA A 534 -24.90 2.69 -30.31
N ASP A 535 -24.52 2.02 -29.22
CA ASP A 535 -23.39 1.09 -29.17
C ASP A 535 -23.90 -0.34 -28.92
N ASP A 536 -23.19 -1.35 -29.43
CA ASP A 536 -23.45 -2.76 -29.16
C ASP A 536 -22.80 -3.19 -27.83
N ASP A 537 -23.20 -2.53 -26.75
CA ASP A 537 -22.82 -2.87 -25.38
C ASP A 537 -23.95 -3.60 -24.64
N GLU A 538 -23.77 -3.88 -23.34
CA GLU A 538 -24.78 -4.56 -22.54
C GLU A 538 -26.12 -3.80 -22.50
N VAL A 539 -26.07 -2.47 -22.49
CA VAL A 539 -27.27 -1.61 -22.43
C VAL A 539 -27.92 -1.54 -23.80
N GLY A 540 -27.15 -1.38 -24.87
CA GLY A 540 -27.62 -1.40 -26.25
C GLY A 540 -28.37 -2.68 -26.56
N ARG A 541 -27.80 -3.84 -26.19
CA ARG A 541 -28.46 -5.15 -26.33
C ARG A 541 -29.73 -5.28 -25.49
N ALA A 542 -29.74 -4.73 -24.27
CA ALA A 542 -30.94 -4.73 -23.43
C ALA A 542 -32.09 -3.90 -24.04
N VAL A 543 -31.76 -2.72 -24.59
CA VAL A 543 -32.72 -1.85 -25.29
C VAL A 543 -33.22 -2.51 -26.58
N GLU A 544 -32.34 -3.09 -27.38
CA GLU A 544 -32.68 -3.84 -28.60
C GLU A 544 -33.63 -5.01 -28.29
N SER A 545 -33.32 -5.81 -27.27
CA SER A 545 -34.17 -6.91 -26.82
C SER A 545 -35.56 -6.40 -26.41
N ALA A 546 -35.63 -5.33 -25.63
CA ALA A 546 -36.89 -4.76 -25.18
C ALA A 546 -37.75 -4.21 -26.33
N LEU A 547 -37.12 -3.55 -27.32
CA LEU A 547 -37.82 -3.07 -28.52
C LEU A 547 -38.34 -4.24 -29.36
N THR A 548 -37.54 -5.28 -29.51
CA THR A 548 -37.92 -6.51 -30.24
C THR A 548 -39.09 -7.21 -29.56
N GLU A 549 -39.05 -7.34 -28.24
CA GLU A 549 -40.16 -7.88 -27.44
C GLU A 549 -41.43 -7.02 -27.58
N ALA A 550 -41.32 -5.70 -27.58
CA ALA A 550 -42.46 -4.81 -27.79
C ALA A 550 -43.09 -5.01 -29.17
N ALA A 551 -42.27 -5.06 -30.22
CA ALA A 551 -42.73 -5.34 -31.58
C ALA A 551 -43.43 -6.71 -31.68
N ALA A 552 -42.89 -7.74 -31.02
CA ALA A 552 -43.50 -9.07 -30.97
C ALA A 552 -44.88 -9.08 -30.28
N ARG A 553 -45.14 -8.16 -29.34
CA ARG A 553 -46.46 -7.94 -28.73
C ARG A 553 -47.44 -7.13 -29.60
N GLY A 554 -47.01 -6.68 -30.78
CA GLY A 554 -47.82 -5.85 -31.70
C GLY A 554 -47.69 -4.34 -31.47
N VAL A 555 -46.75 -3.89 -30.63
CA VAL A 555 -46.45 -2.46 -30.45
C VAL A 555 -45.72 -1.92 -31.69
N THR A 556 -46.14 -0.76 -32.20
CA THR A 556 -45.44 -0.13 -33.32
C THR A 556 -44.13 0.51 -32.85
N VAL A 557 -43.00 -0.04 -33.28
CA VAL A 557 -41.68 0.48 -32.92
C VAL A 557 -41.08 1.29 -34.07
N ARG A 558 -40.58 2.48 -33.76
CA ARG A 558 -39.81 3.34 -34.68
C ARG A 558 -38.54 3.80 -34.00
N VAL A 559 -37.41 3.59 -34.66
CA VAL A 559 -36.10 3.98 -34.15
C VAL A 559 -35.47 4.97 -35.12
N LEU A 560 -35.00 6.08 -34.58
CA LEU A 560 -34.16 7.06 -35.27
C LEU A 560 -32.84 7.13 -34.51
N VAL A 561 -31.74 6.80 -35.20
CA VAL A 561 -30.37 6.89 -34.70
C VAL A 561 -29.63 7.98 -35.44
#